data_AF-A0A7J9NJD8-F1
#
_entry.id   AF-A0A7J9NJD8-F1
#
_cell.length_a   1.000
_cell.length_b   1.000
_cell.length_c   1.000
_cell.angle_alpha   90.00
_cell.angle_beta   90.00
_cell.angle_gamma   90.00
#
_symmetry.space_group_name_H-M   'P 1'
#
loop_
_entity.id
_entity.type
_entity.pdbx_description
1 polymer ?
#
loop_
_entity_poly.entity_id
_entity_poly.type
_entity_poly.pdbx_seq_one_letter_code
_entity_poly.pdbx_strand_id
1 'polypeptide(L)' 'MLEILTSLTLREIQKILFTAFLAYIFIYLSIKGPKKMGMPIKEFRMIQGVSLFSLIYVNLVI' A
#
# COMPACT_ATOMS: atom_id res chain seq x y z
N MET A 1 -17.80 -15.77 21.49
CA MET A 1 -17.58 -16.44 20.18
C MET A 1 -17.99 -15.53 19.02
N LEU A 2 -19.18 -14.91 19.05
CA LEU A 2 -19.64 -13.96 18.02
C LEU A 2 -18.76 -12.71 17.88
N GLU A 3 -18.30 -12.12 19.01
CA GLU A 3 -17.42 -10.93 19.03
C GLU A 3 -16.02 -11.18 18.43
N ILE A 4 -15.51 -12.41 18.53
CA ILE A 4 -14.23 -12.81 17.95
C ILE A 4 -14.38 -12.92 16.42
N LEU A 5 -15.53 -13.42 15.95
CA LEU A 5 -15.82 -13.55 14.53
C LEU A 5 -16.02 -12.19 13.84
N THR A 6 -16.71 -11.25 14.49
CA THR A 6 -16.91 -9.88 14.00
C THR A 6 -15.62 -9.04 14.05
N SER A 7 -14.78 -9.22 15.07
CA SER A 7 -13.47 -8.55 15.12
C SER A 7 -12.49 -9.10 14.09
N LEU A 8 -12.53 -10.41 13.78
CA LEU A 8 -11.74 -11.00 12.69
C LEU A 8 -12.15 -10.42 11.33
N THR A 9 -13.45 -10.37 11.07
CA THR A 9 -13.98 -9.83 9.80
C THR A 9 -13.72 -8.34 9.65
N LEU A 10 -13.81 -7.55 10.72
CA LEU A 10 -13.45 -6.13 10.68
C LEU A 10 -11.95 -5.94 10.36
N ARG A 11 -11.08 -6.75 10.97
CA ARG A 11 -9.63 -6.70 10.71
C ARG A 11 -9.34 -7.03 9.24
N GLU A 12 -9.97 -8.06 8.69
CA GLU A 12 -9.84 -8.44 7.28
C GLU A 12 -10.28 -7.31 6.33
N ILE A 13 -11.42 -6.67 6.60
CA ILE A 13 -11.90 -5.55 5.80
C ILE A 13 -10.93 -4.37 5.86
N GLN A 14 -10.41 -4.04 7.05
CA GLN A 14 -9.41 -2.98 7.21
C GLN A 14 -8.11 -3.29 6.45
N LYS A 15 -7.65 -4.54 6.44
CA LYS A 15 -6.50 -4.95 5.61
C LYS A 15 -6.76 -4.73 4.14
N ILE A 16 -7.92 -5.17 3.62
CA ILE A 16 -8.26 -5.05 2.20
C ILE A 16 -8.28 -3.57 1.79
N LEU A 17 -8.91 -2.71 2.60
CA LEU A 17 -8.96 -1.28 2.36
C LEU A 17 -7.56 -0.63 2.39
N PHE A 18 -6.73 -1.02 3.36
CA PHE A 18 -5.36 -0.51 3.47
C PHE A 18 -4.48 -0.95 2.30
N THR A 19 -4.59 -2.21 1.88
CA THR A 19 -3.91 -2.74 0.69
C THR A 19 -4.34 -2.02 -0.58
N ALA A 20 -5.65 -1.79 -0.76
CA ALA A 20 -6.17 -1.05 -1.92
C ALA A 20 -5.64 0.39 -1.97
N PHE A 21 -5.55 1.05 -0.81
CA PHE A 21 -4.98 2.40 -0.69
C PHE A 21 -3.49 2.45 -1.08
N LEU A 22 -2.69 1.51 -0.57
CA LEU A 22 -1.27 1.41 -0.92
C LEU A 22 -1.06 1.12 -2.41
N ALA A 23 -1.88 0.23 -2.99
CA ALA A 23 -1.84 -0.07 -4.42
C ALA A 23 -2.17 1.17 -5.27
N TYR A 24 -3.17 1.95 -4.86
CA TYR A 24 -3.51 3.21 -5.52
C TYR A 24 -2.33 4.19 -5.53
N ILE A 25 -1.66 4.39 -4.38
CA ILE A 25 -0.48 5.27 -4.28
C ILE A 25 0.63 4.78 -5.20
N PHE A 26 0.90 3.47 -5.21
CA PHE A 26 1.93 2.87 -6.05
C PHE A 26 1.65 3.11 -7.55
N ILE A 27 0.41 2.89 -7.98
CA ILE A 27 -0.02 3.13 -9.36
C ILE A 27 0.08 4.63 -9.70
N TYR A 28 -0.41 5.51 -8.82
CA TYR A 28 -0.36 6.96 -9.00
C TYR A 28 1.07 7.47 -9.19
N LEU A 29 1.99 7.03 -8.33
CA LEU A 29 3.41 7.36 -8.43
C LEU A 29 3.97 6.87 -9.77
N SER A 30 3.69 5.61 -10.11
CA SER A 30 4.17 4.98 -11.34
C SER A 30 3.69 5.68 -12.62
N ILE A 31 2.46 6.18 -12.63
CA ILE A 31 1.90 6.93 -13.76
C ILE A 31 2.46 8.35 -13.85
N LYS A 32 2.56 9.06 -12.72
CA LYS A 32 3.02 10.46 -12.71
C LYS A 32 4.50 10.54 -13.04
N GLY A 33 5.30 9.58 -12.59
CA GLY A 33 6.73 9.49 -12.84
C GLY A 33 7.53 10.61 -12.15
N PRO A 34 8.86 10.46 -12.06
CA PRO A 34 9.72 11.42 -11.36
C PRO A 34 9.70 12.81 -12.02
N LYS A 35 9.62 12.84 -13.35
CA LYS A 35 9.72 14.05 -14.16
C LYS A 35 8.55 15.02 -13.97
N LYS A 36 7.31 14.53 -13.82
CA LYS A 36 6.15 15.38 -13.53
C LYS A 36 6.05 15.75 -12.05
N MET A 37 6.74 15.04 -11.17
CA MET A 37 6.80 15.35 -9.74
C MET A 37 7.92 16.34 -9.39
N GLY A 38 8.79 16.71 -10.35
CA GLY A 38 9.96 17.55 -10.08
C GLY A 38 10.96 16.89 -9.13
N MET A 39 10.91 15.57 -9.00
CA MET A 39 11.66 14.80 -8.02
C MET A 39 12.84 14.06 -8.68
N PRO A 40 14.00 13.95 -8.01
CA PRO A 40 15.11 13.12 -8.46
C PRO A 40 14.68 11.67 -8.65
N ILE A 41 15.15 11.02 -9.73
CA ILE A 41 14.81 9.63 -10.07
C ILE A 41 15.13 8.67 -8.91
N LYS A 42 16.21 8.94 -8.17
CA LYS A 42 16.63 8.13 -7.02
C LYS A 42 15.59 8.16 -5.89
N GLU A 43 15.10 9.35 -5.54
CA GLU A 43 14.08 9.53 -4.49
C GLU A 43 12.74 8.93 -4.91
N PHE A 44 12.35 9.12 -6.17
CA PHE A 44 11.14 8.54 -6.72
C PHE A 44 11.15 7.00 -6.66
N ARG A 45 12.27 6.37 -7.06
CA ARG A 45 12.44 4.92 -6.95
C ARG A 45 12.43 4.43 -5.51
N MET A 46 12.99 5.20 -4.58
CA MET A 46 12.96 4.87 -3.16
C MET A 46 11.53 4.85 -2.62
N ILE A 47 10.72 5.86 -2.94
CA ILE A 47 9.31 5.94 -2.52
C ILE A 47 8.49 4.82 -3.16
N GLN A 48 8.68 4.53 -4.44
CA GLN A 48 8.04 3.39 -5.10
C GLN A 48 8.43 2.07 -4.42
N GLY A 49 9.70 1.88 -4.10
CA GLY A 49 10.19 0.68 -3.41
C GLY A 49 9.59 0.50 -2.01
N VAL A 50 9.51 1.57 -1.22
CA VAL A 50 8.87 1.54 0.11
C VAL A 50 7.38 1.22 0.00
N SER A 51 6.70 1.79 -1.00
CA SER A 51 5.28 1.55 -1.26
C SER A 51 5.02 0.08 -1.65
N LEU A 52 5.87 -0.48 -2.53
CA LEU A 52 5.79 -1.87 -2.96
C LEU A 52 6.11 -2.84 -1.81
N PHE A 53 7.15 -2.55 -1.03
CA PHE A 53 7.52 -3.34 0.15
C PHE A 53 6.38 -3.36 1.18
N SER A 54 5.77 -2.20 1.45
CA SER A 54 4.63 -2.09 2.36
C SER A 54 3.43 -2.91 1.88
N LEU A 55 3.16 -2.90 0.57
CA LEU A 55 2.11 -3.72 -0.04
C LEU A 55 2.38 -5.22 0.16
N ILE A 56 3.61 -5.68 -0.07
CA ILE A 56 4.01 -7.08 0.13
C ILE A 56 3.90 -7.46 1.61
N TYR A 57 4.41 -6.63 2.50
CA TYR A 57 4.38 -6.88 3.94
C TYR A 57 2.96 -7.03 4.48
N VAL A 58 2.04 -6.15 4.08
CA VAL A 58 0.62 -6.21 4.48
C VAL A 58 -0.06 -7.48 3.96
N ASN A 59 0.30 -7.96 2.76
CA ASN A 59 -0.28 -9.19 2.21
C ASN A 59 0.35 -10.48 2.76
N LEU A 60 1.59 -10.43 3.27
CA LEU A 60 2.34 -11.61 3.69
C LEU A 60 2.33 -11.84 5.21
N VAL A 61 2.30 -10.78 6.01
CA VAL A 61 2.52 -10.83 7.48
C VAL A 61 1.23 -10.66 8.27
N ILE A 62 0.22 -10.01 7.70
CA ILE A 62 -1.01 -9.63 8.42
C ILE A 62 -2.15 -10.56 8.07
#